data_AF-N9P3W5-F1
#
_entry.id   AF-N9P3W5-F1
#
_cell.length_a   1.000
_cell.length_b   1.000
_cell.length_c   1.000
_cell.angle_alpha   90.00
_cell.angle_beta   90.00
_cell.angle_gamma   90.00
#
_symmetry.space_group_name_H-M   'P 1'
#
loop_
_entity.id
_entity.type
_entity.pdbx_description
1 polymer ?
#
loop_
_entity_poly.entity_id
_entity_poly.type
_entity_poly.pdbx_seq_one_letter_code
_entity_poly.pdbx_strand_id
1 'polypeptide(L)'
;KIDGTTNTIGGLSNTTWNGTAVSGQAATEDQLAAVDGKLGNLDDAAVKYDDPATKDKVTLAGAGGTTITNVKAGAVNSTSTDAINGSQLHGVADSVKSAIGGNTTIDATTGAITTSNIGGTGSNTIDGAITSVKATADKGINFGGTTGKNNYALGSDINVKGDSNITSTTVAGGVQLG
;
A
#
# COMPACT_ATOMS: atom_id res chain seq x y z
N LYS A 1 51.85 -37.13 -21.55
CA LYS A 1 52.84 -38.08 -20.97
C LYS A 1 52.35 -38.47 -19.59
N ILE A 2 52.24 -39.76 -19.30
CA ILE A 2 51.90 -40.24 -17.94
C ILE A 2 53.20 -40.24 -17.13
N ASP A 3 53.20 -39.63 -15.95
CA ASP A 3 54.26 -39.74 -14.97
C ASP A 3 53.81 -40.69 -13.84
N GLY A 4 54.34 -41.91 -13.84
CA GLY A 4 54.00 -42.93 -12.83
C GLY A 4 54.63 -42.69 -11.45
N THR A 5 55.54 -41.71 -11.31
CA THR A 5 56.12 -41.36 -10.01
C THR A 5 55.19 -40.41 -9.24
N THR A 6 54.60 -39.46 -9.95
CA THR A 6 53.66 -38.47 -9.38
C THR A 6 52.19 -38.83 -9.61
N ASN A 7 51.92 -39.90 -10.37
CA ASN A 7 50.59 -40.30 -10.84
C ASN A 7 49.85 -39.18 -11.59
N THR A 8 50.58 -38.34 -12.34
CA THR A 8 50.02 -37.23 -13.10
C THR A 8 50.03 -37.50 -14.61
N ILE A 9 49.12 -36.82 -15.34
CA ILE A 9 49.06 -36.84 -16.79
C ILE A 9 49.32 -35.42 -17.29
N GLY A 10 50.52 -35.16 -17.80
CA GLY A 10 50.92 -33.85 -18.34
C GLY A 10 50.86 -33.76 -19.86
N GLY A 11 50.90 -32.54 -20.40
CA GLY A 11 50.96 -32.25 -21.84
C GLY A 11 49.63 -32.38 -22.59
N LEU A 12 48.51 -32.37 -21.86
CA LEU A 12 47.18 -32.25 -22.46
C LEU A 12 47.02 -30.83 -23.03
N SER A 13 46.52 -30.72 -24.25
CA SER A 13 46.36 -29.44 -24.93
C SER A 13 45.00 -28.78 -24.70
N ASN A 14 44.02 -29.49 -24.14
CA ASN A 14 42.67 -28.96 -23.90
C ASN A 14 42.59 -28.13 -22.61
N THR A 15 43.47 -27.16 -22.42
CA THR A 15 43.51 -26.34 -21.18
C THR A 15 42.35 -25.37 -21.04
N THR A 16 41.50 -25.22 -22.06
CA THR A 16 40.32 -24.34 -22.05
C THR A 16 39.08 -25.08 -22.52
N TRP A 17 37.92 -24.75 -21.95
CA TRP A 17 36.64 -25.31 -22.38
C TRP A 17 36.14 -24.58 -23.62
N ASN A 18 36.02 -25.30 -24.74
CA ASN A 18 35.57 -24.75 -26.02
C ASN A 18 34.05 -24.87 -26.25
N GLY A 19 33.28 -25.32 -25.26
CA GLY A 19 31.82 -25.50 -25.38
C GLY A 19 31.37 -26.90 -25.81
N THR A 20 32.28 -27.78 -26.26
CA THR A 20 31.92 -29.10 -26.79
C THR A 20 32.81 -30.19 -26.21
N ALA A 21 32.19 -31.18 -25.56
CA ALA A 21 32.93 -32.35 -25.06
C ALA A 21 33.31 -33.27 -26.21
N VAL A 22 34.53 -33.80 -26.18
CA VAL A 22 34.95 -34.88 -27.08
C VAL A 22 34.92 -36.19 -26.30
N SER A 23 34.08 -37.13 -26.76
CA SER A 23 33.90 -38.42 -26.08
C SER A 23 35.24 -39.17 -25.97
N GLY A 24 35.52 -39.71 -24.78
CA GLY A 24 36.76 -40.42 -24.49
C GLY A 24 37.98 -39.54 -24.20
N GLN A 25 37.87 -38.20 -24.30
CA GLN A 25 38.95 -37.30 -23.88
C GLN A 25 38.82 -36.90 -22.41
N ALA A 26 39.95 -36.86 -21.71
CA ALA A 26 40.01 -36.35 -20.33
C ALA A 26 39.93 -34.82 -20.31
N ALA A 27 39.42 -34.26 -19.21
CA ALA A 27 39.51 -32.83 -18.92
C ALA A 27 40.83 -32.50 -18.20
N THR A 28 41.33 -31.27 -18.37
CA THR A 28 42.48 -30.77 -17.59
C THR A 28 42.05 -30.12 -16.27
N GLU A 29 43.01 -29.97 -15.34
CA GLU A 29 42.83 -29.17 -14.13
C GLU A 29 42.44 -27.72 -14.46
N ASP A 30 43.00 -27.13 -15.53
CA ASP A 30 42.62 -25.78 -15.98
C ASP A 30 41.13 -25.68 -16.36
N GLN A 31 40.59 -26.68 -17.06
CA GLN A 31 39.17 -26.74 -17.40
C GLN A 31 38.30 -26.95 -16.14
N LEU A 32 38.75 -27.78 -15.20
CA LEU A 32 38.06 -28.01 -13.93
C LEU A 32 38.05 -26.75 -13.07
N ALA A 33 39.18 -26.05 -12.95
CA ALA A 33 39.29 -24.77 -12.25
C ALA A 33 38.39 -23.71 -12.87
N ALA A 34 38.26 -23.67 -14.20
CA ALA A 34 37.31 -22.78 -14.87
C ALA A 34 35.84 -23.10 -14.54
N VAL A 35 35.51 -24.37 -14.33
CA VAL A 35 34.17 -24.80 -13.87
C VAL A 35 33.96 -24.44 -12.40
N ASP A 36 34.93 -24.72 -11.55
CA ASP A 36 34.90 -24.39 -10.12
C ASP A 36 34.70 -22.88 -9.90
N GLY A 37 35.46 -22.05 -10.63
CA GLY A 37 35.27 -20.59 -10.61
C GLY A 37 33.88 -20.14 -11.08
N LYS A 38 33.31 -20.78 -12.11
CA LYS A 38 31.93 -20.49 -12.55
C LYS A 38 30.90 -20.89 -11.48
N LEU A 39 31.13 -21.98 -10.77
CA LEU A 39 30.26 -22.43 -9.68
C LEU A 39 30.32 -21.46 -8.50
N GLY A 40 31.53 -21.01 -8.11
CA GLY A 40 31.70 -19.98 -7.08
C GLY A 40 30.98 -18.68 -7.44
N ASN A 41 31.13 -18.20 -8.67
CA ASN A 41 30.44 -16.99 -9.13
C ASN A 41 28.90 -17.12 -9.08
N LEU A 42 28.37 -18.31 -9.39
CA LEU A 42 26.94 -18.58 -9.26
C LEU A 42 26.51 -18.61 -7.79
N ASP A 43 27.29 -19.27 -6.94
CA ASP A 43 27.03 -19.37 -5.51
C ASP A 43 27.01 -17.99 -4.83
N ASP A 44 27.92 -17.09 -5.20
CA ASP A 44 27.98 -15.73 -4.68
C ASP A 44 26.77 -14.87 -5.08
N ALA A 45 26.20 -15.11 -6.26
CA ALA A 45 25.09 -14.31 -6.80
C ALA A 45 23.69 -14.89 -6.50
N ALA A 46 23.61 -16.15 -6.07
CA ALA A 46 22.33 -16.84 -5.87
C ALA A 46 21.58 -16.33 -4.64
N VAL A 47 20.25 -16.22 -4.75
CA VAL A 47 19.37 -16.11 -3.58
C VAL A 47 19.21 -17.50 -2.97
N LYS A 48 19.50 -17.63 -1.68
CA LYS A 48 19.53 -18.91 -0.96
C LYS A 48 18.55 -18.90 0.19
N TYR A 49 18.09 -20.10 0.55
CA TYR A 49 17.48 -20.30 1.85
C TYR A 49 18.54 -20.17 2.94
N ASP A 50 18.10 -19.68 4.10
CA ASP A 50 18.97 -19.57 5.27
C ASP A 50 19.37 -20.97 5.78
N ASP A 51 18.46 -21.93 5.69
CA ASP A 51 18.70 -23.34 5.96
C ASP A 51 18.18 -24.21 4.79
N PRO A 52 19.05 -24.97 4.10
CA PRO A 52 18.65 -25.80 2.97
C PRO A 52 17.80 -27.02 3.34
N ALA A 53 17.77 -27.45 4.61
CA ALA A 53 16.96 -28.57 5.07
C ALA A 53 15.50 -28.16 5.31
N THR A 54 15.27 -26.98 5.92
CA THR A 54 13.92 -26.51 6.29
C THR A 54 13.28 -25.66 5.20
N LYS A 55 14.07 -24.83 4.50
CA LYS A 55 13.62 -23.93 3.42
C LYS A 55 12.46 -23.02 3.81
N ASP A 56 12.39 -22.64 5.08
CA ASP A 56 11.32 -21.83 5.66
C ASP A 56 11.59 -20.32 5.58
N LYS A 57 12.85 -19.92 5.33
CA LYS A 57 13.27 -18.51 5.33
C LYS A 57 14.33 -18.21 4.28
N VAL A 58 14.23 -17.01 3.70
CA VAL A 58 15.22 -16.37 2.83
C VAL A 58 15.49 -14.98 3.38
N THR A 59 16.72 -14.72 3.81
CA THR A 59 17.17 -13.40 4.24
C THR A 59 17.93 -12.71 3.10
N LEU A 60 17.37 -11.63 2.57
CA LEU A 60 18.04 -10.83 1.53
C LEU A 60 19.11 -9.94 2.17
N ALA A 61 20.35 -10.02 1.68
CA ALA A 61 21.53 -9.49 2.36
C ALA A 61 22.00 -8.08 1.93
N GLY A 62 21.18 -7.34 1.18
CA GLY A 62 21.52 -5.95 0.81
C GLY A 62 21.60 -5.04 2.04
N ALA A 63 22.61 -4.16 2.11
CA ALA A 63 22.86 -3.30 3.29
C ALA A 63 21.68 -2.37 3.66
N GLY A 64 20.85 -1.99 2.69
CA GLY A 64 19.59 -1.24 2.89
C GLY A 64 18.34 -2.07 2.58
N GLY A 65 18.46 -3.39 2.59
CA GLY A 65 17.51 -4.33 2.02
C GLY A 65 17.76 -4.59 0.53
N THR A 66 16.96 -5.48 -0.06
CA THR A 66 17.02 -5.84 -1.47
C THR A 66 15.65 -5.66 -2.10
N THR A 67 15.57 -4.92 -3.21
CA THR A 67 14.32 -4.78 -3.97
C THR A 67 14.07 -6.05 -4.80
N ILE A 68 12.88 -6.63 -4.67
CA ILE A 68 12.38 -7.68 -5.57
C ILE A 68 11.41 -7.02 -6.56
N THR A 69 11.74 -7.06 -7.85
CA THR A 69 10.94 -6.45 -8.92
C THR A 69 10.45 -7.49 -9.92
N ASN A 70 9.63 -7.05 -10.89
CA ASN A 70 8.95 -7.91 -11.86
C ASN A 70 8.06 -8.98 -11.18
N VAL A 71 7.53 -8.65 -10.02
CA VAL A 71 6.55 -9.48 -9.31
C VAL A 71 5.21 -9.31 -10.01
N LYS A 72 4.73 -10.37 -10.66
CA LYS A 72 3.36 -10.42 -11.21
C LYS A 72 2.36 -10.24 -10.06
N ALA A 73 1.24 -9.55 -10.31
CA ALA A 73 0.20 -9.39 -9.30
C ALA A 73 -0.29 -10.76 -8.80
N GLY A 74 -0.14 -11.00 -7.50
CA GLY A 74 -0.55 -12.22 -6.82
C GLY A 74 -2.05 -12.26 -6.56
N ALA A 75 -2.59 -13.45 -6.31
CA ALA A 75 -4.00 -13.55 -5.92
C ALA A 75 -4.23 -12.91 -4.53
N VAL A 76 -5.36 -12.20 -4.35
CA VAL A 76 -5.77 -11.61 -3.07
C VAL A 76 -7.01 -12.33 -2.56
N ASN A 77 -6.80 -13.34 -1.72
CA ASN A 77 -7.86 -14.12 -1.07
C ASN A 77 -7.32 -14.76 0.23
N SER A 78 -8.20 -15.34 1.03
CA SER A 78 -7.89 -15.85 2.39
C SER A 78 -6.89 -17.00 2.44
N THR A 79 -6.58 -17.64 1.31
CA THR A 79 -5.68 -18.80 1.23
C THR A 79 -4.46 -18.54 0.34
N SER A 80 -4.29 -17.33 -0.17
CA SER A 80 -3.20 -17.00 -1.09
C SER A 80 -1.84 -17.06 -0.40
N THR A 81 -0.86 -17.60 -1.10
CA THR A 81 0.56 -17.58 -0.72
C THR A 81 1.40 -16.76 -1.71
N ASP A 82 0.74 -16.05 -2.64
CA ASP A 82 1.43 -15.26 -3.64
C ASP A 82 1.95 -13.96 -3.04
N ALA A 83 3.15 -13.54 -3.44
CA ALA A 83 3.61 -12.19 -3.17
C ALA A 83 2.71 -11.17 -3.90
N ILE A 84 2.38 -10.08 -3.22
CA ILE A 84 1.72 -8.92 -3.84
C ILE A 84 2.78 -7.93 -4.34
N ASN A 85 2.42 -7.12 -5.33
CA ASN A 85 3.28 -6.07 -5.83
C ASN A 85 2.72 -4.66 -5.51
N GLY A 86 3.50 -3.63 -5.83
CA GLY A 86 3.13 -2.23 -5.57
C GLY A 86 1.84 -1.79 -6.25
N SER A 87 1.48 -2.32 -7.42
CA SER A 87 0.24 -1.95 -8.11
C SER A 87 -1.02 -2.36 -7.34
N GLN A 88 -0.96 -3.50 -6.63
CA GLN A 88 -2.08 -3.99 -5.82
C GLN A 88 -2.25 -3.14 -4.56
N LEU A 89 -1.15 -2.82 -3.87
CA LEU A 89 -1.18 -1.93 -2.71
C LEU A 89 -1.64 -0.52 -3.11
N HIS A 90 -1.20 -0.02 -4.27
CA HIS A 90 -1.67 1.25 -4.83
C HIS A 90 -3.17 1.24 -5.11
N GLY A 91 -3.72 0.16 -5.67
CA GLY A 91 -5.17 0.02 -5.87
C GLY A 91 -5.98 0.09 -4.58
N VAL A 92 -5.45 -0.43 -3.46
CA VAL A 92 -6.04 -0.25 -2.13
C VAL A 92 -5.98 1.21 -1.69
N ALA A 93 -4.83 1.88 -1.87
CA ALA A 93 -4.68 3.30 -1.54
C ALA A 93 -5.64 4.19 -2.35
N ASP A 94 -5.80 3.91 -3.64
CA ASP A 94 -6.77 4.59 -4.53
C ASP A 94 -8.21 4.39 -4.08
N SER A 95 -8.55 3.19 -3.60
CA SER A 95 -9.88 2.89 -3.06
C SER A 95 -10.16 3.72 -1.81
N VAL A 96 -9.18 3.84 -0.90
CA VAL A 96 -9.29 4.68 0.30
C VAL A 96 -9.40 6.16 -0.08
N LYS A 97 -8.55 6.65 -0.99
CA LYS A 97 -8.61 8.02 -1.51
C LYS A 97 -9.99 8.34 -2.09
N SER A 98 -10.56 7.42 -2.86
CA SER A 98 -11.88 7.60 -3.48
C SER A 98 -13.01 7.58 -2.45
N ALA A 99 -12.92 6.72 -1.43
CA ALA A 99 -13.90 6.65 -0.35
C ALA A 99 -13.94 7.92 0.51
N ILE A 100 -12.79 8.54 0.78
CA ILE A 100 -12.71 9.81 1.53
C ILE A 100 -13.06 11.00 0.62
N GLY A 101 -12.53 11.00 -0.62
CA GLY A 101 -12.74 12.06 -1.60
C GLY A 101 -12.02 13.37 -1.26
N GLY A 102 -12.52 14.47 -1.83
CA GLY A 102 -12.03 15.83 -1.56
C GLY A 102 -10.54 16.02 -1.84
N ASN A 103 -9.83 16.63 -0.89
CA ASN A 103 -8.39 16.91 -0.97
C ASN A 103 -7.51 15.70 -0.64
N THR A 104 -8.05 14.48 -0.68
CA THR A 104 -7.28 13.27 -0.40
C THR A 104 -6.35 12.95 -1.57
N THR A 105 -5.07 12.75 -1.29
CA THR A 105 -4.03 12.45 -2.27
C THR A 105 -3.20 11.25 -1.84
N ILE A 106 -2.51 10.65 -2.82
CA ILE A 106 -1.55 9.57 -2.61
C ILE A 106 -0.21 10.09 -3.10
N ASP A 107 0.79 10.03 -2.25
CA ASP A 107 2.16 10.34 -2.64
C ASP A 107 2.68 9.27 -3.61
N ALA A 108 3.15 9.68 -4.78
CA ALA A 108 3.54 8.77 -5.86
C ALA A 108 4.81 7.95 -5.55
N THR A 109 5.61 8.37 -4.58
CA THR A 109 6.90 7.73 -4.24
C THR A 109 6.75 6.77 -3.07
N THR A 110 6.03 7.20 -2.03
CA THR A 110 5.90 6.51 -0.76
C THR A 110 4.57 5.76 -0.62
N GLY A 111 3.58 6.08 -1.45
CA GLY A 111 2.21 5.57 -1.31
C GLY A 111 1.44 6.15 -0.13
N ALA A 112 1.99 7.15 0.56
CA ALA A 112 1.34 7.76 1.72
C ALA A 112 0.04 8.46 1.33
N ILE A 113 -1.03 8.17 2.08
CA ILE A 113 -2.33 8.82 1.90
C ILE A 113 -2.36 10.05 2.80
N THR A 114 -2.61 11.22 2.21
CA THR A 114 -2.82 12.46 2.96
C THR A 114 -4.18 13.03 2.64
N THR A 115 -4.87 13.56 3.64
CA THR A 115 -6.17 14.19 3.48
C THR A 115 -6.23 15.47 4.30
N SER A 116 -7.03 16.42 3.83
CA SER A 116 -7.24 17.68 4.52
C SER A 116 -8.61 18.24 4.22
N ASN A 117 -9.11 19.08 5.14
CA ASN A 117 -10.34 19.86 4.95
C ASN A 117 -11.52 19.03 4.41
N ILE A 118 -11.75 17.84 4.97
CA ILE A 118 -12.78 16.90 4.49
C ILE A 118 -14.14 17.60 4.52
N GLY A 119 -14.81 17.64 3.36
CA GLY A 119 -16.11 18.30 3.21
C GLY A 119 -16.10 19.81 3.44
N GLY A 120 -14.94 20.48 3.40
CA GLY A 120 -14.85 21.93 3.67
C GLY A 120 -14.99 22.30 5.15
N THR A 121 -14.84 21.33 6.06
CA THR A 121 -15.07 21.50 7.51
C THR A 121 -13.87 22.08 8.28
N GLY A 122 -12.71 22.23 7.64
CA GLY A 122 -11.44 22.55 8.26
C GLY A 122 -10.75 21.37 8.95
N SER A 123 -11.35 20.17 8.97
CA SER A 123 -10.79 18.99 9.62
C SER A 123 -10.08 18.04 8.65
N ASN A 124 -9.00 17.42 9.11
CA ASN A 124 -8.24 16.42 8.36
C ASN A 124 -8.64 14.98 8.70
N THR A 125 -9.66 14.78 9.55
CA THR A 125 -10.18 13.46 9.88
C THR A 125 -11.68 13.40 9.61
N ILE A 126 -12.19 12.21 9.27
CA ILE A 126 -13.62 11.99 9.07
C ILE A 126 -14.39 12.32 10.36
N ASP A 127 -13.88 11.85 11.51
CA ASP A 127 -14.47 12.12 12.81
C ASP A 127 -14.56 13.62 13.13
N GLY A 128 -13.48 14.37 12.89
CA GLY A 128 -13.48 15.81 13.12
C GLY A 128 -14.39 16.57 12.15
N ALA A 129 -14.48 16.11 10.89
CA ALA A 129 -15.42 16.67 9.92
C ALA A 129 -16.88 16.43 10.34
N ILE A 130 -17.21 15.20 10.76
CA ILE A 130 -18.54 14.84 11.28
C ILE A 130 -18.85 15.64 12.55
N THR A 131 -17.88 15.80 13.45
CA THR A 131 -18.02 16.61 14.66
C THR A 131 -18.32 18.07 14.31
N SER A 132 -17.65 18.64 13.32
CA SER A 132 -17.90 20.01 12.84
C SER A 132 -19.31 20.18 12.26
N VAL A 133 -19.75 19.20 11.45
CA VAL A 133 -21.12 19.16 10.91
C VAL A 133 -22.13 19.01 12.04
N LYS A 134 -21.89 18.11 13.00
CA LYS A 134 -22.75 17.91 14.17
C LYS A 134 -22.86 19.18 15.00
N ALA A 135 -21.75 19.85 15.30
CA ALA A 135 -21.75 21.11 16.04
C ALA A 135 -22.53 22.21 15.30
N THR A 136 -22.51 22.20 13.96
CA THR A 136 -23.32 23.12 13.17
C THR A 136 -24.81 22.77 13.22
N ALA A 137 -25.17 21.49 13.15
CA ALA A 137 -26.55 21.04 13.29
C ALA A 137 -27.10 21.32 14.70
N ASP A 138 -26.29 21.11 15.74
CA ASP A 138 -26.62 21.34 17.15
C ASP A 138 -26.90 22.82 17.45
N LYS A 139 -26.44 23.77 16.61
CA LYS A 139 -26.78 25.20 16.77
C LYS A 139 -28.27 25.49 16.62
N GLY A 140 -29.03 24.63 15.94
CA GLY A 140 -30.47 24.78 15.79
C GLY A 140 -30.90 26.08 15.07
N ILE A 141 -32.13 26.49 15.34
CA ILE A 141 -32.76 27.71 14.83
C ILE A 141 -32.96 28.67 16.01
N ASN A 142 -32.38 29.86 15.90
CA ASN A 142 -32.65 30.94 16.84
C ASN A 142 -33.87 31.73 16.38
N PHE A 143 -34.97 31.69 17.13
CA PHE A 143 -36.23 32.33 16.79
C PHE A 143 -36.73 33.22 17.94
N GLY A 144 -37.07 34.48 17.64
CA GLY A 144 -37.44 35.48 18.64
C GLY A 144 -37.69 36.86 18.06
N GLY A 145 -38.10 37.80 18.92
CA GLY A 145 -38.36 39.20 18.55
C GLY A 145 -37.12 40.09 18.66
N THR A 146 -37.33 41.41 18.64
CA THR A 146 -36.25 42.42 18.74
C THR A 146 -35.41 42.25 20.01
N THR A 147 -36.04 41.83 21.11
CA THR A 147 -35.37 41.53 22.38
C THR A 147 -35.72 40.10 22.81
N GLY A 148 -34.70 39.26 22.95
CA GLY A 148 -34.86 37.86 23.36
C GLY A 148 -35.14 36.89 22.21
N LYS A 149 -34.59 35.67 22.32
CA LYS A 149 -34.80 34.58 21.38
C LYS A 149 -34.70 33.23 22.10
N ASN A 150 -35.43 32.25 21.59
CA ASN A 150 -35.29 30.86 21.97
C ASN A 150 -34.45 30.13 20.91
N ASN A 151 -33.76 29.09 21.33
CA ASN A 151 -33.06 28.18 20.44
C ASN A 151 -33.84 26.87 20.33
N TYR A 152 -34.16 26.48 19.10
CA TYR A 152 -34.89 25.25 18.81
C TYR A 152 -33.98 24.31 18.03
N ALA A 153 -33.93 23.04 18.39
CA ALA A 153 -33.18 22.05 17.61
C ALA A 153 -33.75 21.95 16.18
N LEU A 154 -32.90 21.64 15.20
CA LEU A 154 -33.36 21.37 13.84
C LEU A 154 -34.43 20.27 13.84
N GLY A 155 -35.51 20.49 13.10
CA GLY A 155 -36.66 19.58 13.04
C GLY A 155 -37.66 19.69 14.20
N SER A 156 -37.44 20.58 15.18
CA SER A 156 -38.45 20.88 16.21
C SER A 156 -39.55 21.78 15.64
N ASP A 157 -40.78 21.61 16.12
CA ASP A 157 -41.89 22.53 15.83
C ASP A 157 -41.64 23.89 16.50
N ILE A 158 -41.77 24.96 15.71
CA ILE A 158 -41.71 26.34 16.21
C ILE A 158 -43.08 26.99 16.06
N ASN A 159 -43.82 27.05 17.16
CA ASN A 159 -45.15 27.64 17.19
C ASN A 159 -45.08 29.14 17.45
N VAL A 160 -45.54 29.94 16.48
CA VAL A 160 -45.77 31.37 16.67
C VAL A 160 -47.17 31.53 17.27
N LYS A 161 -47.27 31.99 18.52
CA LYS A 161 -48.55 32.18 19.20
C LYS A 161 -48.95 33.66 19.15
N GLY A 162 -50.23 33.89 18.90
CA GLY A 162 -50.87 35.19 19.03
C GLY A 162 -51.21 35.54 20.48
N ASP A 163 -51.66 36.77 20.69
CA ASP A 163 -52.28 37.23 21.94
C ASP A 163 -53.72 37.71 21.66
N SER A 164 -54.32 38.49 22.56
CA SER A 164 -55.68 39.01 22.35
C SER A 164 -55.80 40.02 21.19
N ASN A 165 -54.69 40.57 20.70
CA ASN A 165 -54.67 41.58 19.65
C ASN A 165 -54.24 41.01 18.28
N ILE A 166 -53.48 39.90 18.27
CA ILE A 166 -52.98 39.25 17.06
C ILE A 166 -53.31 37.77 17.10
N THR A 167 -53.96 37.24 16.07
CA THR A 167 -54.15 35.81 15.84
C THR A 167 -53.02 35.23 15.00
N SER A 168 -52.70 33.95 15.22
CA SER A 168 -51.72 33.20 14.45
C SER A 168 -52.39 32.00 13.81
N THR A 169 -52.37 31.93 12.48
CA THR A 169 -53.00 30.85 11.70
C THR A 169 -51.96 30.19 10.81
N THR A 170 -51.88 28.86 10.84
CA THR A 170 -51.06 28.11 9.88
C THR A 170 -51.71 28.19 8.50
N VAL A 171 -50.95 28.61 7.50
CA VAL A 171 -51.38 28.74 6.11
C VAL A 171 -50.39 28.05 5.19
N ALA A 172 -50.73 27.90 3.91
CA ALA A 172 -49.78 27.41 2.92
C ALA A 172 -48.54 28.32 2.89
N GLY A 173 -47.35 27.75 3.13
CA GLY A 173 -46.08 28.49 3.17
C GLY A 173 -45.65 29.00 4.55
N GLY A 174 -46.43 28.80 5.62
CA GLY A 174 -45.98 29.10 6.99
C GLY A 174 -47.09 29.56 7.92
N VAL A 175 -46.85 30.68 8.63
CA VAL A 175 -47.77 31.26 9.60
C VAL A 175 -48.19 32.66 9.17
N GLN A 176 -49.50 32.92 9.14
CA GLN A 176 -50.08 34.25 8.95
C GLN A 176 -50.44 34.85 10.31
N LEU A 177 -50.06 36.12 10.52
CA LEU A 177 -50.43 36.92 11.69
C LEU A 177 -51.46 37.97 11.29
N GLY A 178 -52.53 38.14 12.06
CA GLY A 178 -53.60 39.09 11.74
C GLY A 178 -54.60 39.30 12.86
#